data_AF-A0A2T1D0U1-F1
#
_entry.id   AF-A0A2T1D0U1-F1
#
_cell.length_a   1.000
_cell.length_b   1.000
_cell.length_c   1.000
_cell.angle_alpha   90.00
_cell.angle_beta   90.00
_cell.angle_gamma   90.00
#
_symmetry.space_group_name_H-M   'P 1'
#
loop_
_entity.id
_entity.type
_entity.pdbx_description
1 polymer ?
#
loop_
_entity_poly.entity_id
_entity_poly.type
_entity_poly.pdbx_seq_one_letter_code
_entity_poly.pdbx_strand_id
1 'polypeptide(L)' 'MFSQLGNWFFLFGSLLFTVDALLNFLAVHSVRAFILLVGSLLFTVGCIFFILDMPKKIKSQR' A
#
# COMPACT_ATOMS: atom_id res chain seq x y z
N MET A 1 2.14 15.07 14.02
CA MET A 1 2.10 15.70 12.68
C MET A 1 2.78 14.82 11.62
N PHE A 2 3.96 14.23 11.90
CA PHE A 2 4.64 13.33 10.95
C PHE A 2 3.89 12.03 10.59
N SER A 3 3.04 11.51 11.48
CA SER A 3 2.32 10.24 11.28
C SER A 3 1.36 10.28 10.08
N GLN A 4 0.72 11.42 9.82
CA GLN A 4 -0.18 11.58 8.67
C GLN A 4 0.59 11.67 7.35
N LEU A 5 1.72 12.38 7.35
CA LEU A 5 2.58 12.48 6.17
C LEU A 5 3.20 11.12 5.80
N GLY A 6 3.64 10.37 6.82
CA GLY A 6 4.16 9.01 6.66
C GLY A 6 3.12 8.05 6.08
N ASN A 7 1.88 8.09 6.58
CA ASN A 7 0.79 7.27 6.04
C ASN A 7 0.49 7.58 4.57
N TRP A 8 0.50 8.87 4.20
CA TRP A 8 0.30 9.30 2.81
C TRP A 8 1.45 8.85 1.90
N PHE A 9 2.70 9.02 2.32
CA PHE A 9 3.86 8.51 1.58
C PHE A 9 3.83 7.00 1.41
N PHE A 10 3.40 6.28 2.45
CA PHE A 10 3.30 4.82 2.43
C PHE A 10 2.21 4.35 1.47
N LEU A 11 1.04 4.99 1.47
CA LEU A 11 -0.03 4.69 0.53
C LEU A 11 0.38 5.02 -0.92
N PHE A 12 1.04 6.16 -1.13
CA PHE A 12 1.52 6.55 -2.45
C PHE A 12 2.60 5.60 -2.98
N GLY A 13 3.54 5.18 -2.12
CA GLY A 13 4.56 4.18 -2.44
C GLY A 13 3.97 2.81 -2.78
N SER A 14 2.98 2.36 -1.99
CA SER A 14 2.24 1.12 -2.25
C SER A 14 1.53 1.14 -3.60
N LEU A 15 0.92 2.27 -3.96
CA LEU A 15 0.23 2.44 -5.24
C LEU A 15 1.22 2.36 -6.41
N LEU A 16 2.33 3.11 -6.34
CA LEU A 16 3.40 3.07 -7.34
C LEU A 16 3.96 1.65 -7.53
N PHE A 17 4.22 0.95 -6.42
CA PHE A 17 4.72 -0.43 -6.45
C PHE A 17 3.72 -1.41 -7.09
N THR A 18 2.43 -1.19 -6.89
CA THR A 18 1.38 -2.00 -7.52
C THR A 18 1.28 -1.74 -9.02
N VAL A 19 1.42 -0.48 -9.44
CA VAL A 19 1.47 -0.13 -10.87
C VAL A 19 2.69 -0.76 -11.55
N ASP A 20 3.87 -0.68 -10.92
CA ASP A 20 5.09 -1.31 -11.46
C ASP A 20 4.95 -2.83 -11.58
N ALA A 21 4.41 -3.51 -10.55
CA ALA A 21 4.17 -4.94 -10.60
C ALA A 21 3.16 -5.33 -11.70
N LEU A 22 2.14 -4.49 -11.92
CA LEU A 22 1.17 -4.68 -13.01
C LEU A 22 1.83 -4.53 -14.38
N LEU A 23 2.62 -3.47 -14.60
CA LEU A 23 3.36 -3.28 -15.85
C LEU A 23 4.35 -4.42 -16.11
N ASN A 24 5.06 -4.87 -15.08
CA ASN A 24 5.96 -6.02 -15.17
C ASN A 24 5.22 -7.31 -15.52
N PHE A 25 4.03 -7.54 -14.96
CA PHE A 25 3.21 -8.70 -15.29
C PHE A 25 2.70 -8.66 -16.75
N LEU A 26 2.27 -7.50 -17.24
CA LEU A 26 1.84 -7.30 -18.63
C LEU A 26 3.01 -7.45 -19.62
N ALA A 27 4.19 -6.94 -19.28
CA ALA A 27 5.38 -7.01 -20.13
C ALA A 27 6.00 -8.41 -20.13
N VAL A 28 6.01 -9.07 -18.97
CA VAL A 28 6.67 -10.36 -18.76
C VAL A 28 5.71 -11.29 -18.03
N HIS A 29 5.04 -12.16 -18.77
CA HIS A 29 4.19 -13.24 -18.25
C HIS A 29 5.05 -14.33 -17.57
N SER A 30 5.63 -14.00 -16.42
CA SER A 30 6.45 -14.89 -15.61
C SER A 30 5.83 -15.10 -14.23
N VAL A 31 6.07 -16.28 -13.67
CA VAL A 31 5.64 -16.67 -12.32
C VAL A 31 6.16 -15.66 -11.27
N ARG A 32 7.34 -15.09 -11.48
CA ARG A 32 7.90 -14.06 -10.59
C ARG A 32 7.04 -12.79 -10.58
N ALA A 33 6.60 -12.34 -11.75
CA ALA A 33 5.76 -11.15 -11.86
C ALA A 33 4.38 -11.38 -11.21
N PHE A 34 3.84 -12.60 -11.32
CA PHE A 34 2.62 -12.98 -10.62
C PHE A 34 2.76 -12.91 -9.08
N ILE A 35 3.85 -13.46 -8.53
CA ILE A 35 4.12 -13.39 -7.08
C ILE A 35 4.26 -11.93 -6.62
N LEU A 36 4.98 -11.10 -7.40
CA LEU A 36 5.12 -9.67 -7.11
C LEU A 36 3.76 -8.98 -7.09
N LEU A 37 2.91 -9.22 -8.09
CA LEU A 37 1.59 -8.62 -8.20
C LEU A 37 0.68 -9.00 -7.01
N VAL A 38 0.68 -10.26 -6.61
CA VAL A 38 -0.06 -10.73 -5.42
C VAL A 38 0.50 -10.08 -4.14
N GLY A 39 1.83 -9.99 -4.01
CA GLY A 39 2.49 -9.33 -2.89
C GLY A 39 2.14 -7.84 -2.80
N SER A 40 2.15 -7.12 -3.92
CA SER A 40 1.77 -5.70 -4.01
C SER A 40 0.31 -5.46 -3.63
N LEU A 41 -0.60 -6.34 -4.06
CA LEU A 41 -2.01 -6.29 -3.67
C LEU A 41 -2.19 -6.50 -2.17
N LEU A 42 -1.55 -7.54 -1.60
CA LEU A 42 -1.62 -7.82 -0.17
C LEU A 42 -1.04 -6.67 0.65
N PHE A 43 0.06 -6.08 0.19
CA PHE A 43 0.68 -4.90 0.81
C PHE A 43 -0.26 -3.69 0.76
N THR A 44 -0.91 -3.43 -0.36
CA THR A 44 -1.87 -2.33 -0.51
C THR A 44 -3.08 -2.50 0.41
N VAL A 45 -3.61 -3.72 0.53
CA VAL A 45 -4.68 -4.04 1.49
C VAL A 45 -4.21 -3.81 2.92
N GLY A 46 -3.00 -4.23 3.27
CA GLY A 46 -2.38 -3.96 4.57
C GLY A 46 -2.23 -2.46 4.87
N CYS A 47 -1.83 -1.65 3.88
CA CYS A 47 -1.76 -0.19 4.00
C CYS A 47 -3.13 0.44 4.28
N ILE A 48 -4.16 -0.03 3.57
CA ILE A 48 -5.54 0.44 3.78
C ILE A 48 -6.00 0.09 5.19
N PHE A 49 -5.80 -1.14 5.66
CA PHE A 49 -6.12 -1.52 7.04
C PHE A 49 -5.35 -0.69 8.07
N PHE A 50 -4.06 -0.44 7.86
CA PHE A 50 -3.25 0.37 8.76
C PHE A 50 -3.77 1.82 8.87
N ILE A 51 -4.21 2.41 7.76
CA ILE A 51 -4.80 3.74 7.74
C ILE A 51 -6.21 3.74 8.35
N LEU A 52 -6.99 2.67 8.12
CA LEU A 52 -8.33 2.50 8.70
C LEU A 52 -8.33 2.08 10.17
N ASP A 53 -7.20 1.65 10.73
CA ASP A 53 -7.00 1.40 12.16
C ASP A 53 -6.48 2.66 12.90
N MET A 54 -5.92 3.62 12.16
CA MET A 54 -5.59 4.95 12.69
C MET A 54 -6.78 5.87 13.12
N PRO A 55 -8.07 5.66 12.79
CA PRO A 55 -9.14 6.53 13.23
C PRO A 55 -9.62 6.12 14.63
N LYS A 56 -8.98 6.68 15.68
CA LYS A 56 -9.67 7.23 16.87
C LYS A 56 -8.80 7.82 17.99
N LYS A 57 -7.48 8.01 17.85
CA LYS A 57 -6.70 8.66 18.93
C LYS A 57 -6.80 10.20 19.02
N ILE A 58 -7.64 10.85 18.22
CA ILE A 58 -7.73 12.34 18.18
C ILE A 58 -8.96 12.93 18.90
N LYS A 59 -10.01 12.14 19.20
CA LYS A 59 -11.22 12.66 19.87
C LYS A 59 -11.34 12.41 21.38
N SER A 60 -10.38 11.71 22.00
CA SER A 60 -10.39 11.40 23.45
C SER A 60 -9.19 12.02 24.19
N GLN A 61 -8.85 13.27 23.87
CA GLN A 61 -8.04 14.15 24.71
C GLN A 61 -8.62 15.58 24.62
N ARG A 62 -9.96 15.67 24.69
CA ARG A 62 -10.66 16.91 24.97
C ARG A 62 -10.59 17.17 26.47
#